data_AF-A0A6N7DA00-F1
#
_entry.id   AF-A0A6N7DA00-F1
#
_cell.length_a   1.000
_cell.length_b   1.000
_cell.length_c   1.000
_cell.angle_alpha   90.00
_cell.angle_beta   90.00
_cell.angle_gamma   90.00
#
_symmetry.space_group_name_H-M   'P 1'
#
loop_
_entity.id
_entity.type
_entity.pdbx_description
1 polymer ?
#
loop_
_entity_poly.entity_id
_entity_poly.type
_entity_poly.pdbx_seq_one_letter_code
_entity_poly.pdbx_strand_id
1 'polypeptide(L)'
;MKAGETYGFWPGRYPAIVRGYDAGARMCRVEIPGLTDGGDVLPLAEIEYSLGDKSRTGENATEVEITAGDTVWVAFIGGDARYPIITGYRNPQAGNSTGWRRWHHANMELLADALMNLIAQGDVLIKSGSHVTVQAPSATVQADDTHVTGNLTVDGAIVGKGGLAVSGGSGVSVEGNIGVQGNIDASGAIMDGGGNSNHHSH
;
A
#
# COMPACT_ATOMS: atom_id res chain seq x y z
N MET A 1 19.83 43.84 4.79
CA MET A 1 21.11 43.44 5.40
C MET A 1 22.18 44.42 4.96
N LYS A 2 23.01 44.93 5.88
CA LYS A 2 24.18 45.74 5.52
C LYS A 2 25.27 44.82 4.97
N ALA A 3 25.87 45.20 3.85
CA ALA A 3 27.06 44.54 3.32
C ALA A 3 28.22 44.75 4.31
N GLY A 4 28.77 43.67 4.87
CA GLY A 4 29.97 43.78 5.73
C GLY A 4 30.25 42.62 6.69
N GLU A 5 29.26 41.81 7.07
CA GLU A 5 29.47 40.65 7.96
C GLU A 5 29.03 39.36 7.25
N THR A 6 29.85 38.88 6.31
CA THR A 6 29.57 37.68 5.50
C THR A 6 30.19 36.40 6.04
N TYR A 7 30.87 36.44 7.19
CA TYR A 7 31.40 35.23 7.83
C TYR A 7 30.25 34.46 8.50
N GLY A 8 30.00 33.24 8.02
CA GLY A 8 28.99 32.34 8.59
C GLY A 8 27.59 32.43 7.98
N PHE A 9 27.37 33.26 6.95
CA PHE A 9 26.13 33.29 6.18
C PHE A 9 26.25 32.43 4.92
N TRP A 10 25.50 31.33 4.88
CA TRP A 10 25.55 30.30 3.84
C TRP A 10 24.21 30.22 3.09
N PRO A 11 23.97 31.11 2.11
CA PRO A 11 22.75 31.07 1.32
C PRO A 11 22.77 29.88 0.35
N GLY A 12 21.58 29.44 -0.08
CA GLY A 12 21.43 28.42 -1.12
C GLY A 12 21.28 27.00 -0.60
N ARG A 13 21.47 26.03 -1.51
CA ARG A 13 21.34 24.59 -1.25
C ARG A 13 22.66 23.90 -1.56
N TYR A 14 23.03 22.96 -0.70
CA TYR A 14 24.29 22.22 -0.75
C TYR A 14 23.98 20.73 -0.90
N PRO A 15 24.72 20.00 -1.76
CA PRO A 15 24.55 18.56 -1.88
C PRO A 15 25.06 17.89 -0.60
N ALA A 16 24.28 16.96 -0.07
CA ALA A 16 24.64 16.23 1.14
C ALA A 16 24.26 14.75 1.03
N ILE A 17 24.77 13.96 1.97
CA ILE A 17 24.49 12.54 2.12
C ILE A 17 24.05 12.28 3.56
N VAL A 18 22.92 11.61 3.74
CA VAL A 18 22.48 11.17 5.07
C VAL A 18 23.39 10.03 5.55
N ARG A 19 23.93 10.16 6.76
CA ARG A 19 24.79 9.14 7.39
C ARG A 19 24.12 8.46 8.59
N GLY A 20 23.09 9.08 9.15
CA GLY A 20 22.27 8.49 10.19
C GLY A 20 20.93 9.21 10.29
N TYR A 21 19.90 8.48 10.71
CA TYR A 21 18.55 8.98 10.92
C TYR A 21 18.08 8.56 12.31
N ASP A 22 17.64 9.53 13.11
CA ASP A 22 16.92 9.29 14.36
C ASP A 22 15.43 9.51 14.11
N ALA A 23 14.69 8.42 13.99
CA ALA A 23 13.26 8.45 13.69
C ALA A 23 12.42 9.06 14.83
N GLY A 24 12.84 8.89 16.07
CA GLY A 24 12.13 9.47 17.23
C GLY A 24 12.23 10.99 17.26
N ALA A 25 13.40 11.53 16.90
CA ALA A 25 13.64 12.97 16.83
C ALA A 25 13.30 13.59 15.46
N ARG A 26 13.15 12.78 14.41
CA ARG A 26 13.03 13.20 12.99
C ARG A 26 14.21 14.04 12.52
N MET A 27 15.41 13.64 12.94
CA MET A 27 16.66 14.37 12.65
C MET A 27 17.66 13.49 11.93
N CYS A 28 18.43 14.08 11.02
CA CYS A 28 19.43 13.38 10.21
C CYS A 28 20.83 13.89 10.50
N ARG A 29 21.80 12.99 10.63
CA ARG A 29 23.22 13.34 10.54
C ARG A 29 23.60 13.41 9.07
N VAL A 30 24.09 14.57 8.61
CA VAL A 30 24.37 14.83 7.19
C VAL A 30 25.85 15.13 6.96
N GLU A 31 26.42 14.47 5.96
CA GLU A 31 27.72 14.81 5.39
C GLU A 31 27.52 15.78 4.23
N ILE A 32 28.24 16.90 4.24
CA ILE A 32 28.24 17.91 3.17
C ILE A 32 29.67 17.91 2.59
N PRO A 33 29.91 17.21 1.46
CA PRO A 33 31.24 17.08 0.88
C PRO A 33 31.92 18.44 0.68
N GLY A 34 33.18 18.56 1.11
CA GLY A 34 33.95 19.81 1.08
C GLY A 34 33.68 20.77 2.25
N LEU A 35 32.63 20.56 3.05
CA LEU A 35 32.30 21.38 4.22
C LEU A 35 32.46 20.64 5.55
N THR A 36 32.13 19.34 5.58
CA THR A 36 32.20 18.52 6.80
C THR A 36 33.40 17.57 6.82
N ASP A 37 34.29 17.68 5.83
CA ASP A 37 35.44 16.79 5.68
C ASP A 37 36.39 16.93 6.87
N GLY A 38 36.73 15.81 7.52
CA GLY A 38 37.62 15.79 8.69
C GLY A 38 36.97 16.21 10.02
N GLY A 39 35.65 16.42 10.07
CA GLY A 39 34.93 16.69 11.32
C GLY A 39 34.59 15.42 12.11
N ASP A 40 34.77 15.45 13.43
CA ASP A 40 34.46 14.31 14.32
C ASP A 40 32.95 14.05 14.46
N VAL A 41 32.12 15.09 14.28
CA VAL A 41 30.66 15.02 14.42
C VAL A 41 30.00 15.72 13.24
N LEU A 42 29.18 14.97 12.50
CA LEU A 42 28.40 15.51 11.39
C LEU A 42 27.25 16.42 11.88
N PRO A 43 26.91 17.49 11.14
CA PRO A 43 25.77 18.34 11.45
C PRO A 43 24.46 17.55 11.61
N LEU A 44 23.63 17.98 12.55
CA LEU A 44 22.30 17.43 12.78
C LEU A 44 21.27 18.32 12.05
N ALA A 45 20.64 17.79 11.01
CA ALA A 45 19.69 18.49 10.17
C ALA A 45 18.25 18.11 10.47
N GLU A 46 17.37 19.12 10.44
CA GLU A 46 15.92 18.93 10.42
C GLU A 46 15.46 18.44 9.04
N ILE A 47 14.29 17.84 8.97
CA ILE A 47 13.64 17.48 7.70
C ILE A 47 12.56 18.52 7.39
N GLU A 48 12.65 19.16 6.23
CA GLU A 48 11.59 20.02 5.72
C GLU A 48 10.40 19.16 5.28
N TYR A 49 9.32 19.21 6.04
CA TYR A 49 8.06 18.56 5.67
C TYR A 49 7.36 19.35 4.57
N SER A 50 6.88 18.67 3.55
CA SER A 50 6.06 19.31 2.52
C SER A 50 4.73 19.77 3.13
N LEU A 51 4.16 20.86 2.59
CA LEU A 51 2.81 21.26 2.94
C LEU A 51 1.83 20.12 2.62
N GLY A 52 1.10 19.67 3.64
CA GLY A 52 0.21 18.50 3.57
C GLY A 52 0.68 17.33 4.41
N ASP A 53 2.00 17.18 4.61
CA ASP A 53 2.55 16.18 5.53
C ASP A 53 2.56 16.75 6.95
N LYS A 54 1.91 16.05 7.89
CA LYS A 54 1.79 16.51 9.28
C LYS A 54 2.92 15.93 10.12
N SER A 55 3.91 16.75 10.44
CA SER A 55 5.07 16.31 11.21
C SER A 55 4.83 16.13 12.71
N ARG A 56 3.79 16.77 13.26
CA ARG A 56 3.54 16.81 14.71
C ARG A 56 2.34 15.93 15.08
N THR A 57 2.41 15.38 16.30
CA THR A 57 1.40 14.53 16.96
C THR A 57 -0.05 14.89 16.65
N GLY A 58 -0.88 13.87 16.41
CA GLY A 58 -2.31 14.00 16.14
C GLY A 58 -2.78 12.90 15.20
N GLU A 59 -4.03 13.00 14.73
CA GLU A 59 -4.56 12.13 13.69
C GLU A 59 -3.80 12.35 12.36
N ASN A 60 -3.45 11.24 11.71
CA ASN A 60 -2.82 11.21 10.37
C ASN A 60 -1.45 11.91 10.32
N ALA A 61 -0.66 11.81 11.41
CA ALA A 61 0.73 12.26 11.38
C ALA A 61 1.54 11.46 10.36
N THR A 62 2.40 12.14 9.61
CA THR A 62 3.20 11.55 8.54
C THR A 62 4.65 11.40 8.98
N GLU A 63 5.21 10.22 8.75
CA GLU A 63 6.66 10.01 8.72
C GLU A 63 7.11 10.01 7.26
N VAL A 64 8.18 10.74 6.96
CA VAL A 64 8.86 10.68 5.66
C VAL A 64 10.02 9.71 5.87
N GLU A 65 10.03 8.60 5.12
CA GLU A 65 11.14 7.67 5.16
C GLU A 65 12.42 8.38 4.70
N ILE A 66 13.48 8.31 5.51
CA ILE A 66 14.85 8.70 5.16
C ILE A 66 15.79 7.61 5.67
N THR A 67 16.76 7.23 4.83
CA THR A 67 17.73 6.17 5.14
C THR A 67 19.16 6.65 5.00
N ALA A 68 20.08 5.97 5.69
CA ALA A 68 21.50 6.24 5.53
C ALA A 68 21.94 5.90 4.09
N GLY A 69 22.69 6.82 3.47
CA GLY A 69 23.09 6.75 2.07
C GLY A 69 22.27 7.65 1.16
N ASP A 70 21.10 8.15 1.60
CA ASP A 70 20.25 9.02 0.80
C ASP A 70 20.97 10.32 0.41
N THR A 71 20.93 10.65 -0.88
CA THR A 71 21.44 11.93 -1.37
C THR A 71 20.37 12.99 -1.27
N VAL A 72 20.69 14.11 -0.61
CA VAL A 72 19.73 15.16 -0.28
C VAL A 72 20.28 16.56 -0.59
N TRP A 73 19.38 17.54 -0.63
CA TRP A 73 19.73 18.96 -0.64
C TRP A 73 19.57 19.54 0.76
N VAL A 74 20.64 20.14 1.29
CA VAL A 74 20.61 20.84 2.58
C VAL A 74 20.65 22.35 2.35
N ALA A 75 19.76 23.08 3.00
CA ALA A 75 19.84 24.53 3.16
C ALA A 75 20.14 24.87 4.63
N PHE A 76 20.36 26.15 4.92
CA PHE A 76 20.61 26.64 6.27
C PHE A 76 19.56 27.66 6.66
N ILE A 77 18.92 27.48 7.81
CA ILE A 77 17.83 28.36 8.28
C ILE A 77 18.38 29.77 8.48
N GLY A 78 17.87 30.74 7.71
CA GLY A 78 18.40 32.11 7.71
C GLY A 78 19.85 32.23 7.26
N GLY A 79 20.40 31.20 6.60
CA GLY A 79 21.81 31.11 6.21
C GLY A 79 22.77 30.73 7.34
N ASP A 80 22.28 30.39 8.54
CA ASP A 80 23.14 30.00 9.67
C ASP A 80 23.57 28.53 9.57
N ALA A 81 24.87 28.29 9.38
CA ALA A 81 25.44 26.95 9.20
C ALA A 81 25.15 25.98 10.35
N ARG A 82 24.78 26.47 11.54
CA ARG A 82 24.47 25.65 12.71
C ARG A 82 23.08 25.00 12.64
N TYR A 83 22.21 25.49 11.77
CA TYR A 83 20.82 25.04 11.63
C TYR A 83 20.55 24.52 10.21
N PRO A 84 21.14 23.38 9.83
CA PRO A 84 20.87 22.75 8.54
C PRO A 84 19.46 22.17 8.49
N ILE A 85 18.85 22.24 7.30
CA ILE A 85 17.55 21.65 7.00
C ILE A 85 17.61 20.90 5.66
N ILE A 86 17.16 19.66 5.65
CA ILE A 86 17.00 18.86 4.43
C ILE A 86 15.75 19.33 3.71
N THR A 87 15.92 19.85 2.50
CA THR A 87 14.85 20.45 1.69
C THR A 87 14.27 19.50 0.64
N GLY A 88 14.80 18.27 0.59
CA GLY A 88 14.33 17.22 -0.30
C GLY A 88 15.45 16.33 -0.82
N TYR A 89 15.04 15.26 -1.50
CA TYR A 89 15.94 14.34 -2.18
C TYR A 89 16.65 15.00 -3.36
N ARG A 90 17.92 14.64 -3.53
CA ARG A 90 18.74 15.02 -4.68
C ARG A 90 18.78 13.86 -5.65
N ASN A 91 18.43 14.12 -6.90
CA ASN A 91 18.44 13.09 -7.94
C ASN A 91 19.85 12.56 -8.19
N PRO A 92 20.04 11.23 -8.27
CA PRO A 92 21.30 10.68 -8.76
C PRO A 92 21.46 11.00 -10.25
N GLN A 93 22.70 11.01 -10.73
CA GLN A 93 23.00 11.30 -12.14
C GLN A 93 22.96 10.03 -13.02
N ALA A 94 22.84 8.85 -12.42
CA ALA A 94 22.73 7.56 -13.08
C ALA A 94 21.85 6.61 -12.27
N GLY A 95 21.29 5.58 -12.91
CA GLY A 95 20.45 4.58 -12.24
C GLY A 95 19.06 5.08 -11.81
N ASN A 96 18.62 6.24 -12.32
CA ASN A 96 17.29 6.77 -12.06
C ASN A 96 16.20 5.80 -12.54
N SER A 97 15.14 5.63 -11.75
CA SER A 97 13.97 4.89 -12.20
C SER A 97 13.20 5.70 -13.25
N THR A 98 12.75 5.03 -14.31
CA THR A 98 11.95 5.64 -15.38
C THR A 98 10.56 5.02 -15.40
N GLY A 99 9.51 5.84 -15.52
CA GLY A 99 8.13 5.36 -15.61
C GLY A 99 7.53 4.81 -14.30
N TRP A 100 8.23 4.92 -13.17
CA TRP A 100 7.77 4.42 -11.88
C TRP A 100 7.75 5.53 -10.84
N ARG A 101 6.68 5.54 -10.05
CA ARG A 101 6.62 6.21 -8.75
C ARG A 101 6.42 5.14 -7.68
N ARG A 102 7.23 5.18 -6.62
CA ARG A 102 7.19 4.20 -5.54
C ARG A 102 7.15 4.92 -4.20
N TRP A 103 6.44 4.34 -3.27
CA TRP A 103 6.45 4.71 -1.86
C TRP A 103 6.78 3.45 -1.08
N HIS A 104 7.63 3.60 -0.08
CA HIS A 104 8.02 2.52 0.81
C HIS A 104 8.00 3.05 2.24
N HIS A 105 7.53 2.19 3.13
CA HIS A 105 7.56 2.40 4.57
C HIS A 105 7.27 1.06 5.23
N ALA A 106 7.60 0.91 6.51
CA ALA A 106 7.25 -0.29 7.26
C ALA A 106 5.73 -0.53 7.33
N ASN A 107 4.96 0.57 7.41
CA ASN A 107 3.50 0.59 7.43
C ASN A 107 3.01 1.76 6.59
N MET A 108 1.92 1.56 5.84
CA MET A 108 1.28 2.59 5.04
C MET A 108 -0.22 2.59 5.28
N GLU A 109 -0.80 3.76 5.49
CA GLU A 109 -2.24 3.96 5.65
C GLU A 109 -2.72 5.02 4.66
N LEU A 110 -3.87 4.75 4.04
CA LEU A 110 -4.56 5.68 3.16
C LEU A 110 -5.97 5.86 3.73
N LEU A 111 -6.34 7.08 4.08
CA LEU A 111 -7.66 7.41 4.64
C LEU A 111 -8.33 8.44 3.74
N ALA A 112 -9.61 8.22 3.47
CA ALA A 112 -10.45 9.15 2.72
C ALA A 112 -11.87 9.13 3.28
N ASP A 113 -12.44 10.31 3.54
CA ASP A 113 -13.76 10.43 4.17
C ASP A 113 -14.93 10.14 3.21
N ALA A 114 -14.71 10.34 1.91
CA ALA A 114 -15.77 10.27 0.91
C ALA A 114 -15.50 9.23 -0.18
N LEU A 115 -14.34 9.29 -0.83
CA LEU A 115 -14.00 8.44 -1.96
C LEU A 115 -12.51 8.17 -2.01
N MET A 116 -12.16 6.89 -2.19
CA MET A 116 -10.82 6.46 -2.56
C MET A 116 -10.88 5.73 -3.89
N ASN A 117 -10.23 6.29 -4.92
CA ASN A 117 -10.16 5.69 -6.25
C ASN A 117 -8.78 5.09 -6.52
N LEU A 118 -8.75 3.85 -6.99
CA LEU A 118 -7.57 3.20 -7.54
C LEU A 118 -7.89 2.74 -8.96
N ILE A 119 -7.42 3.51 -9.95
CA ILE A 119 -7.75 3.32 -11.36
C ILE A 119 -6.45 3.14 -12.15
N ALA A 120 -6.31 2.01 -12.82
CA ALA A 120 -5.23 1.73 -13.77
C ALA A 120 -5.82 1.24 -15.09
N GLN A 121 -5.21 1.63 -16.21
CA GLN A 121 -5.60 1.11 -17.53
C GLN A 121 -5.05 -0.31 -17.77
N GLY A 122 -3.96 -0.66 -17.08
CA GLY A 122 -3.44 -2.02 -17.00
C GLY A 122 -3.77 -2.65 -15.66
N ASP A 123 -2.86 -3.47 -15.16
CA ASP A 123 -3.10 -4.29 -13.98
C ASP A 123 -3.12 -3.49 -12.67
N VAL A 124 -4.03 -3.89 -11.77
CA VAL A 124 -3.96 -3.59 -10.34
C VAL A 124 -3.60 -4.88 -9.60
N LEU A 125 -2.40 -4.93 -9.01
CA LEU A 125 -1.92 -6.12 -8.31
C LEU A 125 -2.01 -5.91 -6.79
N ILE A 126 -2.78 -6.75 -6.11
CA ILE A 126 -2.86 -6.79 -4.64
C ILE A 126 -2.23 -8.10 -4.16
N LYS A 127 -1.12 -8.01 -3.44
CA LYS A 127 -0.38 -9.16 -2.91
C LYS A 127 -0.15 -8.99 -1.42
N SER A 128 -0.45 -10.04 -0.64
CA SER A 128 -0.23 -10.08 0.79
C SER A 128 0.47 -11.39 1.16
N GLY A 129 1.44 -11.32 2.07
CA GLY A 129 2.11 -12.51 2.62
C GLY A 129 1.27 -13.25 3.66
N SER A 130 0.11 -12.72 4.05
CA SER A 130 -0.79 -13.32 5.03
C SER A 130 -2.24 -13.31 4.55
N HIS A 131 -2.93 -12.18 4.65
CA HIS A 131 -4.35 -12.05 4.35
C HIS A 131 -4.65 -10.76 3.58
N VAL A 132 -5.70 -10.81 2.77
CA VAL A 132 -6.38 -9.63 2.21
C VAL A 132 -7.82 -9.66 2.72
N THR A 133 -8.23 -8.61 3.41
CA THR A 133 -9.60 -8.47 3.94
C THR A 133 -10.33 -7.38 3.19
N VAL A 134 -11.54 -7.68 2.70
CA VAL A 134 -12.45 -6.70 2.10
C VAL A 134 -13.69 -6.63 2.97
N GLN A 135 -13.86 -5.52 3.70
CA GLN A 135 -15.04 -5.28 4.53
C GLN A 135 -15.80 -4.09 3.96
N ALA A 136 -17.02 -4.36 3.48
CA ALA A 136 -17.92 -3.34 2.97
C ALA A 136 -19.38 -3.82 3.16
N PRO A 137 -20.37 -2.91 3.24
CA PRO A 137 -21.78 -3.29 3.21
C PRO A 137 -22.18 -4.05 1.94
N SER A 138 -21.49 -3.80 0.82
CA SER A 138 -21.67 -4.50 -0.45
C SER A 138 -20.36 -4.51 -1.24
N ALA A 139 -20.08 -5.61 -1.95
CA ALA A 139 -18.95 -5.76 -2.86
C ALA A 139 -19.44 -6.28 -4.21
N THR A 140 -18.94 -5.71 -5.31
CA THR A 140 -19.25 -6.12 -6.67
C THR A 140 -17.97 -6.49 -7.40
N VAL A 141 -17.94 -7.67 -8.01
CA VAL A 141 -16.88 -8.10 -8.93
C VAL A 141 -17.49 -8.08 -10.33
N GLN A 142 -17.14 -7.07 -11.11
CA GLN A 142 -17.56 -6.95 -12.50
C GLN A 142 -16.37 -7.32 -13.39
N ALA A 143 -16.35 -8.55 -13.88
CA ALA A 143 -15.33 -9.07 -14.77
C ALA A 143 -15.96 -10.04 -15.78
N ASP A 144 -15.35 -10.17 -16.95
CA ASP A 144 -15.78 -11.14 -17.96
C ASP A 144 -15.53 -12.57 -17.48
N ASP A 145 -14.47 -12.79 -16.69
CA ASP A 145 -14.15 -14.05 -16.02
C ASP A 145 -13.68 -13.80 -14.58
N THR A 146 -14.03 -14.71 -13.67
CA THR A 146 -13.60 -14.69 -12.27
C THR A 146 -13.12 -16.07 -11.88
N HIS A 147 -11.84 -16.20 -11.57
CA HIS A 147 -11.22 -17.47 -11.23
C HIS A 147 -10.76 -17.51 -9.77
N VAL A 148 -11.26 -18.49 -9.02
CA VAL A 148 -10.83 -18.78 -7.64
C VAL A 148 -10.09 -20.11 -7.66
N THR A 149 -8.78 -20.08 -7.41
CA THR A 149 -7.91 -21.28 -7.46
C THR A 149 -7.93 -22.10 -6.18
N GLY A 150 -8.22 -21.45 -5.05
CA GLY A 150 -8.34 -22.08 -3.74
C GLY A 150 -9.77 -22.50 -3.42
N ASN A 151 -9.96 -23.02 -2.22
CA ASN A 151 -11.31 -23.29 -1.71
C ASN A 151 -12.08 -21.98 -1.52
N LEU A 152 -13.36 -21.98 -1.91
CA LEU A 152 -14.29 -20.89 -1.66
C LEU A 152 -15.30 -21.33 -0.60
N THR A 153 -15.30 -20.65 0.54
CA THR A 153 -16.33 -20.79 1.56
C THR A 153 -17.27 -19.59 1.48
N VAL A 154 -18.57 -19.84 1.46
CA VAL A 154 -19.61 -18.80 1.45
C VAL A 154 -20.59 -19.13 2.56
N ASP A 155 -20.69 -18.24 3.56
CA ASP A 155 -21.62 -18.43 4.69
C ASP A 155 -23.08 -18.12 4.30
N GLY A 156 -23.25 -17.26 3.29
CA GLY A 156 -24.55 -16.91 2.72
C GLY A 156 -24.97 -17.82 1.57
N ALA A 157 -26.07 -17.45 0.91
CA ALA A 157 -26.55 -18.17 -0.27
C ALA A 157 -25.66 -17.90 -1.51
N ILE A 158 -25.50 -18.92 -2.34
CA ILE A 158 -24.98 -18.79 -3.70
C ILE A 158 -26.16 -18.78 -4.67
N VAL A 159 -26.28 -17.74 -5.50
CA VAL A 159 -27.36 -17.60 -6.50
C VAL A 159 -26.75 -17.49 -7.90
N GLY A 160 -26.80 -18.57 -8.67
CA GLY A 160 -26.35 -18.61 -10.06
C GLY A 160 -27.47 -18.31 -11.05
N LYS A 161 -27.43 -17.16 -11.73
CA LYS A 161 -28.44 -16.79 -12.75
C LYS A 161 -28.16 -17.40 -14.12
N GLY A 162 -26.89 -17.61 -14.46
CA GLY A 162 -26.46 -18.26 -15.71
C GLY A 162 -26.36 -19.78 -15.62
N GLY A 163 -26.84 -20.37 -14.52
CA GLY A 163 -26.61 -21.77 -14.16
C GLY A 163 -25.47 -21.95 -13.16
N LEU A 164 -25.30 -23.19 -12.70
CA LEU A 164 -24.22 -23.61 -11.82
C LEU A 164 -23.72 -24.97 -12.32
N ALA A 165 -22.52 -24.98 -12.90
CA ALA A 165 -21.82 -26.21 -13.24
C ALA A 165 -20.89 -26.59 -12.09
N VAL A 166 -20.97 -27.83 -11.63
CA VAL A 166 -20.08 -28.39 -10.62
C VAL A 166 -19.40 -29.62 -11.22
N SER A 167 -18.08 -29.63 -11.24
CA SER A 167 -17.27 -30.69 -11.83
C SER A 167 -16.00 -30.92 -11.02
N GLY A 168 -15.50 -32.15 -11.01
CA GLY A 168 -14.36 -32.56 -10.17
C GLY A 168 -14.77 -32.90 -8.73
N GLY A 169 -13.84 -33.49 -7.97
CA GLY A 169 -14.09 -33.92 -6.58
C GLY A 169 -15.20 -34.97 -6.43
N SER A 170 -15.83 -35.01 -5.26
CA SER A 170 -16.99 -35.88 -4.96
C SER A 170 -18.33 -35.26 -5.36
N GLY A 171 -18.34 -34.19 -6.16
CA GLY A 171 -19.54 -33.46 -6.54
C GLY A 171 -20.12 -32.60 -5.42
N VAL A 172 -21.46 -32.54 -5.36
CA VAL A 172 -22.22 -31.72 -4.40
C VAL A 172 -22.67 -32.58 -3.23
N SER A 173 -22.37 -32.15 -1.99
CA SER A 173 -23.00 -32.67 -0.77
C SER A 173 -23.99 -31.63 -0.25
N VAL A 174 -25.23 -32.04 0.03
CA VAL A 174 -26.29 -31.14 0.52
C VAL A 174 -26.80 -31.65 1.86
N GLU A 175 -26.57 -30.87 2.91
CA GLU A 175 -27.20 -31.07 4.21
C GLU A 175 -28.50 -30.28 4.26
N GLY A 176 -29.55 -30.83 3.65
CA GLY A 176 -30.84 -30.18 3.52
C GLY A 176 -31.67 -30.73 2.36
N ASN A 177 -32.77 -30.04 2.05
CA ASN A 177 -33.64 -30.41 0.94
C ASN A 177 -33.10 -29.85 -0.37
N ILE A 178 -33.18 -30.64 -1.44
CA ILE A 178 -33.01 -30.17 -2.82
C ILE A 178 -34.40 -29.97 -3.42
N GLY A 179 -34.74 -28.73 -3.77
CA GLY A 179 -35.97 -28.40 -4.50
C GLY A 179 -35.68 -28.23 -5.98
N VAL A 180 -36.40 -28.97 -6.84
CA VAL A 180 -36.29 -28.86 -8.29
C VAL A 180 -37.67 -28.59 -8.87
N GLN A 181 -37.82 -27.46 -9.56
CA GLN A 181 -39.07 -27.12 -10.27
C GLN A 181 -39.12 -27.70 -11.69
N GLY A 182 -37.93 -27.91 -12.29
CA GLY A 182 -37.78 -28.54 -13.60
C GLY A 182 -37.56 -30.05 -13.50
N ASN A 183 -36.95 -30.61 -14.55
CA ASN A 183 -36.59 -32.02 -14.60
C ASN A 183 -35.18 -32.23 -14.05
N ILE A 184 -34.94 -33.42 -13.50
CA ILE A 184 -33.60 -33.93 -13.22
C ILE A 184 -33.27 -34.90 -14.35
N ASP A 185 -32.21 -34.61 -15.11
CA ASP A 185 -31.62 -35.53 -16.08
C ASP A 185 -30.34 -36.12 -15.48
N ALA A 186 -30.26 -37.44 -15.40
CA ALA A 186 -29.14 -38.16 -14.83
C ALA A 186 -28.71 -39.28 -15.77
N SER A 187 -27.44 -39.26 -16.19
CA SER A 187 -26.85 -40.32 -17.02
C SER A 187 -26.48 -41.58 -16.23
N GLY A 188 -26.53 -41.50 -14.90
CA GLY A 188 -26.22 -42.60 -13.97
C GLY A 188 -27.41 -42.99 -13.12
N ALA A 189 -27.18 -43.86 -12.14
CA ALA A 189 -28.22 -44.26 -11.20
C ALA A 189 -28.55 -43.13 -10.21
N ILE A 190 -29.84 -42.89 -9.99
CA ILE A 190 -30.33 -42.13 -8.84
C ILE A 190 -30.79 -43.16 -7.82
N MET A 191 -30.17 -43.16 -6.64
CA MET A 191 -30.52 -44.04 -5.52
C MET A 191 -30.78 -43.16 -4.30
N ASP A 192 -31.96 -43.25 -3.71
CA ASP A 192 -32.19 -42.71 -2.38
C ASP A 192 -31.66 -43.70 -1.32
N GLY A 193 -31.41 -43.20 -0.10
CA GLY A 193 -30.99 -44.05 1.02
C GLY A 193 -32.15 -44.51 1.92
N GLY A 194 -33.38 -44.04 1.71
CA GLY A 194 -34.45 -44.09 2.71
C GLY A 194 -35.86 -44.40 2.21
N GLY A 195 -36.08 -44.49 0.90
CA GLY A 195 -37.26 -44.96 0.17
C GLY A 195 -38.64 -44.73 0.80
N ASN A 196 -39.38 -43.71 0.34
CA ASN A 196 -40.84 -43.77 0.07
C ASN A 196 -41.33 -42.46 -0.60
N SER A 197 -41.87 -42.57 -1.83
CA SER A 197 -42.55 -41.51 -2.58
C SER A 197 -44.06 -41.75 -2.60
N ASN A 198 -44.72 -41.69 -1.44
CA ASN A 198 -46.15 -41.95 -1.30
C ASN A 198 -47.06 -40.79 -1.75
N HIS A 199 -46.51 -39.80 -2.46
CA HIS A 199 -47.27 -38.64 -2.91
C HIS A 199 -46.79 -38.14 -4.29
N HIS A 200 -46.96 -38.96 -5.33
CA HIS A 200 -46.99 -38.42 -6.69
C HIS A 200 -48.45 -38.23 -7.11
N SER A 201 -48.79 -37.02 -7.55
CA SER A 201 -50.04 -36.75 -8.25
C SER A 201 -49.74 -36.77 -9.75
N HIS A 202 -50.50 -37.57 -10.50
CA HIS A 202 -50.53 -37.49 -11.96
C HIS A 202 -51.14 -36.18 -12.45
#